data_AF-A0A1M6TW53-F1
#
_entry.id   AF-A0A1M6TW53-F1
#
_cell.length_a   1.000
_cell.length_b   1.000
_cell.length_c   1.000
_cell.angle_alpha   90.00
_cell.angle_beta   90.00
_cell.angle_gamma   90.00
#
_symmetry.space_group_name_H-M   'P 1'
#
loop_
_entity.id
_entity.type
_entity.pdbx_description
1 polymer ?
#
loop_
_entity_poly.entity_id
_entity_poly.type
_entity_poly.pdbx_seq_one_letter_code
_entity_poly.pdbx_strand_id
1 'polypeptide(L)' 'MALQFEETLSPLPKGGLEGEIKVRIRVQVHEDPEDGGYYAVTPDVPGCASRGVTMEEAVENFKEAIRFFLIENAH' A
#
# COMPACT_ATOMS: atom_id res chain seq x y z
N MET A 1 8.55 10.46 7.29
CA MET A 1 8.53 11.22 6.01
C MET A 1 7.30 10.81 5.21
N ALA A 2 6.54 11.74 4.64
CA ALA A 2 5.39 11.40 3.80
C ALA A 2 5.86 11.17 2.35
N LEU A 3 5.63 9.98 1.81
CA LEU A 3 5.95 9.61 0.45
C LEU A 3 4.65 9.50 -0.35
N GLN A 4 4.58 10.21 -1.47
CA GLN A 4 3.50 9.99 -2.43
C GLN A 4 4.00 8.97 -3.44
N PHE A 5 3.34 7.82 -3.53
CA PHE A 5 3.61 6.89 -4.61
C PHE A 5 2.37 6.75 -5.48
N GLU A 6 2.60 6.68 -6.79
CA GLU A 6 1.58 6.35 -7.78
C GLU A 6 1.81 4.89 -8.14
N GLU A 7 0.85 4.02 -7.84
CA GLU A 7 0.97 2.60 -8.17
C GLU A 7 -0.08 2.22 -9.19
N THR A 8 0.40 1.70 -10.31
CA THR A 8 -0.46 1.15 -11.35
C THR A 8 -0.68 -0.32 -11.06
N LEU A 9 -1.90 -0.69 -10.74
CA LEU A 9 -2.28 -2.08 -10.50
C LEU A 9 -2.83 -2.65 -11.80
N SER A 10 -2.04 -3.54 -12.41
CA SER A 10 -2.40 -4.22 -13.65
C SER A 10 -1.73 -5.59 -13.73
N PRO A 11 -2.44 -6.66 -14.14
CA PRO A 11 -3.88 -6.81 -14.37
C PRO A 11 -4.62 -7.46 -13.18
N LEU A 12 -5.89 -7.09 -12.96
CA LEU A 12 -6.79 -7.78 -12.02
C LEU A 12 -7.24 -9.15 -12.58
N PRO A 13 -7.44 -10.17 -11.73
CA PRO A 13 -7.92 -11.47 -12.17
C PRO A 13 -9.32 -11.38 -12.81
N LYS A 14 -9.55 -12.23 -13.82
CA LYS A 14 -10.68 -12.15 -14.75
C LYS A 14 -12.04 -12.22 -14.05
N GLY A 15 -12.74 -11.08 -14.06
CA GLY A 15 -14.14 -10.97 -13.63
C GLY A 15 -14.69 -9.56 -13.81
N GLY A 16 -15.01 -9.17 -15.04
CA GLY A 16 -15.94 -8.06 -15.32
C GLY A 16 -15.38 -6.65 -15.56
N LEU A 17 -14.14 -6.34 -15.16
CA LEU A 17 -13.48 -5.06 -15.47
C LEU A 17 -12.09 -5.31 -16.07
N GLU A 18 -11.99 -5.40 -17.39
CA GLU A 18 -10.71 -5.39 -18.09
C GLU A 18 -10.23 -3.93 -18.17
N GLY A 19 -9.36 -3.52 -17.25
CA GLY A 19 -8.85 -2.15 -17.18
C GLY A 19 -7.69 -1.97 -16.20
N GLU A 20 -6.75 -1.08 -16.54
CA GLU A 20 -5.72 -0.57 -15.62
C GLU A 20 -6.38 0.27 -14.52
N ILE A 21 -6.27 -0.15 -13.26
CA ILE A 21 -6.62 0.72 -12.13
C ILE A 21 -5.37 1.47 -11.73
N LYS A 22 -5.31 2.76 -12.09
CA LYS A 22 -4.29 3.67 -11.60
C LYS A 22 -4.71 4.22 -10.26
N VAL A 23 -4.11 3.72 -9.18
CA VAL A 23 -4.36 4.23 -7.83
C VAL A 23 -3.24 5.17 -7.39
N ARG A 24 -3.63 6.32 -6.86
CA ARG A 24 -2.69 7.27 -6.27
C ARG A 24 -2.90 7.28 -4.77
N ILE A 25 -2.02 6.60 -4.03
CA ILE A 25 -2.12 6.48 -2.58
C ILE A 25 -1.00 7.28 -1.93
N ARG A 26 -1.35 8.07 -0.93
CA ARG A 26 -0.38 8.80 -0.12
C ARG A 26 0.03 7.92 1.05
N VAL A 27 1.31 7.58 1.15
CA VAL A 27 1.81 6.79 2.28
C VAL A 27 2.67 7.66 3.19
N GLN A 28 2.47 7.52 4.47
CA GLN A 28 3.26 8.17 5.50
C GLN A 28 4.12 7.09 6.13
N VAL A 29 5.43 7.22 5.99
CA VAL A 29 6.38 6.32 6.63
C VAL A 29 6.88 6.98 7.89
N HIS A 30 6.79 6.27 9.00
CA HIS A 30 7.25 6.68 10.30
C HIS A 30 8.25 5.67 10.81
N GLU A 31 9.25 6.14 11.55
CA GLU A 31 10.13 5.26 12.32
C GLU A 31 9.35 4.68 13.51
N ASP A 32 9.59 3.41 13.83
CA ASP A 32 9.05 2.74 15.01
C ASP A 32 10.15 2.76 16.10
N PRO A 33 10.09 3.71 17.06
CA PRO A 33 11.12 3.81 18.09
C PRO A 33 11.00 2.74 19.18
N GLU A 34 9.86 2.03 19.26
CA GLU A 34 9.60 1.02 20.29
C GLU A 34 10.09 -0.36 19.86
N ASP A 35 9.75 -0.78 18.63
CA ASP A 35 10.09 -2.08 18.06
C ASP A 35 11.37 -2.02 17.21
N GLY A 36 11.77 -0.81 16.78
CA GLY A 36 12.79 -0.58 15.77
C GLY A 36 12.25 -0.77 14.35
N GLY A 37 12.76 0.02 13.40
CA GLY A 37 12.39 -0.06 11.99
C GLY A 37 11.41 1.03 11.56
N TYR A 38 10.55 0.72 10.59
CA TYR A 38 9.65 1.66 9.93
C TYR A 38 8.24 1.08 9.76
N TYR A 39 7.23 1.94 9.85
CA TYR A 39 5.86 1.60 9.49
C TYR A 39 5.31 2.58 8.46
N ALA A 40 4.59 2.04 7.47
CA ALA A 40 3.94 2.75 6.39
C ALA A 40 2.42 2.72 6.60
N VAL A 41 1.79 3.90 6.60
CA VAL A 41 0.35 4.08 6.81
C VAL A 41 -0.23 5.04 5.78
N THR A 42 -1.49 4.84 5.38
CA THR A 42 -2.18 5.77 4.48
C THR A 42 -3.38 6.41 5.17
N PRO A 43 -3.67 7.70 4.95
CA PRO A 43 -4.93 8.30 5.37
C PRO A 43 -6.12 7.87 4.48
N ASP A 44 -5.86 7.33 3.28
CA ASP A 44 -6.91 6.91 2.34
C ASP A 44 -7.61 5.61 2.78
N VAL A 45 -6.87 4.73 3.44
CA VAL A 45 -7.34 3.44 3.98
C VAL A 45 -7.00 3.41 5.48
N PRO A 46 -7.84 4.04 6.32
CA PRO A 46 -7.60 4.08 7.76
C PRO A 46 -7.59 2.66 8.34
N GLY A 47 -6.51 2.31 9.03
CA GLY A 47 -6.29 0.97 9.58
C GLY A 47 -5.44 0.06 8.70
N CYS A 48 -5.12 0.43 7.46
CA CYS A 48 -4.11 -0.25 6.67
C CYS A 48 -2.73 0.31 7.03
N ALA A 49 -1.93 -0.52 7.69
CA ALA A 49 -0.56 -0.23 8.07
C ALA A 49 0.32 -1.43 7.72
N SER A 50 1.55 -1.18 7.33
CA SER A 50 2.56 -2.23 7.18
C SER A 50 3.86 -1.84 7.84
N ARG A 51 4.61 -2.82 8.36
CA ARG A 51 5.88 -2.61 9.05
C ARG A 51 7.01 -3.27 8.25
N GLY A 52 8.21 -2.71 8.37
CA GLY A 52 9.44 -3.29 7.86
C GLY A 52 10.66 -2.78 8.60
N VAL A 53 11.76 -3.51 8.51
CA VAL A 53 13.04 -3.11 9.14
C VAL A 53 13.61 -1.85 8.48
N THR A 54 13.34 -1.67 7.19
CA THR A 54 13.70 -0.48 6.41
C THR A 54 12.47 0.22 5.86
N MET A 55 12.64 1.51 5.51
CA MET A 55 11.58 2.29 4.84
C MET A 55 11.10 1.60 3.56
N GLU A 56 12.02 1.03 2.77
CA GLU A 56 11.71 0.33 1.53
C GLU A 56 10.87 -0.93 1.79
N GLU A 57 11.24 -1.72 2.79
CA GLU A 57 10.51 -2.93 3.17
C GLU A 57 9.10 -2.61 3.67
N ALA A 58 8.95 -1.58 4.51
CA ALA A 58 7.64 -1.14 5.01
C ALA A 58 6.72 -0.70 3.86
N VAL A 59 7.27 -0.01 2.86
CA VAL A 59 6.52 0.43 1.68
C VAL A 59 6.17 -0.75 0.77
N GLU A 60 7.09 -1.68 0.51
CA GLU A 60 6.82 -2.86 -0.32
C GLU A 60 5.73 -3.75 0.31
N ASN A 61 5.82 -4.01 1.61
CA ASN A 61 4.79 -4.76 2.32
C ASN A 61 3.43 -4.04 2.29
N PHE A 62 3.44 -2.70 2.32
CA PHE A 62 2.22 -1.90 2.23
C PHE A 62 1.59 -1.96 0.82
N LYS A 63 2.42 -1.95 -0.23
CA LYS A 63 1.99 -2.08 -1.63
C LYS A 63 1.28 -3.40 -1.90
N GLU A 64 1.85 -4.50 -1.44
CA GLU A 64 1.23 -5.83 -1.52
C GLU A 64 -0.13 -5.86 -0.80
N ALA A 65 -0.22 -5.29 0.40
CA ALA A 65 -1.47 -5.23 1.16
C ALA A 65 -2.56 -4.42 0.43
N ILE A 66 -2.21 -3.28 -0.14
CA ILE A 66 -3.12 -2.45 -0.95
C ILE A 66 -3.55 -3.17 -2.23
N ARG A 67 -2.62 -3.83 -2.91
CA ARG A 67 -2.90 -4.61 -4.11
C ARG A 67 -3.95 -5.67 -3.80
N PHE A 68 -3.74 -6.45 -2.74
CA PHE A 68 -4.70 -7.46 -2.29
C PHE A 68 -6.05 -6.84 -1.92
N PHE A 69 -6.04 -5.74 -1.14
CA PHE A 69 -7.26 -5.03 -0.75
C PHE A 69 -8.07 -4.57 -1.98
N LEU A 70 -7.43 -3.99 -2.99
CA LEU A 70 -8.10 -3.51 -4.19
C LEU A 70 -8.56 -4.65 -5.10
N ILE A 71 -7.82 -5.76 -5.18
CA ILE A 71 -8.26 -6.95 -5.92
C ILE A 71 -9.50 -7.57 -5.26
N GLU A 72 -9.49 -7.76 -3.95
CA GLU A 72 -10.58 -8.45 -3.24
C GLU A 72 -11.84 -7.60 -3.10
N ASN A 73 -11.71 -6.27 -3.05
CA ASN A 73 -12.85 -5.35 -2.91
C ASN A 73 -13.39 -4.83 -4.25
N ALA A 74 -12.83 -5.23 -5.40
CA ALA A 74 -13.30 -4.86 -6.73
C ALA A 74 -14.45 -5.76 -7.24
N HIS A 75 -15.51 -5.92 -6.44
CA HIS A 75 -16.69 -6.73 -6.75
C HIS A 75 -17.84 -5.93 -7.38
#